data_AF-A0A963MW44-F1
#
_entry.id   AF-A0A963MW44-F1
#
_cell.length_a   1.000
_cell.length_b   1.000
_cell.length_c   1.000
_cell.angle_alpha   90.00
_cell.angle_beta   90.00
_cell.angle_gamma   90.00
#
_symmetry.space_group_name_H-M   'P 1'
#
loop_
_entity.id
_entity.type
_entity.pdbx_description
1 polymer ?
#
loop_
_entity_poly.entity_id
_entity_poly.type
_entity_poly.pdbx_seq_one_letter_code
_entity_poly.pdbx_strand_id
1 'polypeptide(L)' 'MGHTLLPVMPLQHDLASGALCAVPVAPALTRRLVLCASKHIPLSAAATAVVQLVQGLTQTLCTSGAWQGAALIPGEA' A
#
# COMPACT_ATOMS: atom_id res chain seq x y z
N MET A 1 14.26 11.32 -22.04
CA MET A 1 13.56 11.26 -20.73
C MET A 1 12.38 10.32 -20.89
N GLY A 2 12.22 9.34 -20.00
CA GLY A 2 11.19 8.29 -20.11
C GLY A 2 10.14 8.41 -19.01
N HIS A 3 8.93 7.90 -19.28
CA HIS A 3 7.86 7.79 -18.29
C HIS A 3 7.74 6.34 -17.82
N THR A 4 7.30 6.15 -16.57
CA THR A 4 7.01 4.83 -16.02
C THR A 4 5.80 4.90 -15.11
N LEU A 5 5.10 3.78 -14.94
CA LEU A 5 3.99 3.64 -14.02
C LEU A 5 4.51 3.08 -12.70
N LEU A 6 4.50 3.90 -11.66
CA LEU A 6 4.96 3.53 -10.34
C LEU A 6 3.93 3.94 -9.28
N PRO A 7 3.86 3.21 -8.15
CA PRO A 7 3.15 3.69 -6.99
C PRO A 7 3.73 5.02 -6.50
N VAL A 8 2.86 5.97 -6.17
CA VAL A 8 3.29 7.33 -5.74
C VAL A 8 3.99 7.31 -4.39
N MET A 9 3.53 6.48 -3.44
CA MET A 9 3.98 6.55 -2.04
C MET A 9 5.51 6.37 -1.85
N PRO A 10 6.20 5.40 -2.48
CA PRO A 10 7.66 5.29 -2.40
C PRO A 10 8.42 6.48 -2.99
N LEU A 11 7.77 7.29 -3.85
CA LEU A 11 8.38 8.39 -4.60
C LEU A 11 8.08 9.75 -3.99
N GLN A 12 7.42 9.82 -2.83
CA GLN A 12 7.02 11.08 -2.20
C GLN A 12 8.20 12.03 -1.98
N HIS A 13 9.37 11.49 -1.62
CA HIS A 13 10.58 12.30 -1.46
C HIS A 13 11.03 12.94 -2.78
N ASP A 14 11.07 12.15 -3.85
CA ASP A 14 11.50 12.62 -5.18
C ASP A 14 10.49 13.57 -5.82
N LEU A 15 9.20 13.37 -5.55
CA LEU A 15 8.14 14.28 -5.94
C LEU A 15 8.20 15.60 -5.17
N ALA A 16 8.45 15.54 -3.85
CA ALA A 16 8.59 16.73 -3.01
C ALA A 16 9.85 17.55 -3.34
N SER A 17 10.94 16.89 -3.73
CA SER A 17 12.19 17.55 -4.14
C SER A 17 12.18 18.07 -5.58
N GLY A 18 11.19 17.66 -6.40
CA GLY A 18 11.11 17.99 -7.81
C GLY A 18 12.05 17.16 -8.70
N ALA A 19 12.71 16.14 -8.15
CA ALA A 19 13.50 15.18 -8.93
C ALA A 19 12.62 14.34 -9.87
N LEU A 20 11.36 14.11 -9.49
CA LEU A 20 10.32 13.51 -10.32
C LEU A 20 9.09 14.41 -10.44
N CYS A 21 8.36 14.25 -11.54
CA CYS A 21 7.08 14.90 -11.77
C CYS A 21 5.99 13.84 -11.99
N ALA A 22 4.94 13.87 -11.17
CA ALA A 22 3.79 13.00 -11.35
C ALA A 22 2.92 13.50 -12.51
N VAL A 23 2.62 12.61 -13.45
CA VAL A 23 1.76 12.89 -14.61
C VAL A 23 0.45 12.10 -14.45
N PRO A 24 -0.73 12.74 -14.59
CA PRO A 24 -1.99 12.02 -14.51
C PRO A 24 -2.15 11.05 -15.70
N VAL A 25 -2.71 9.88 -15.42
CA VAL A 25 -3.00 8.85 -16.43
C VAL A 25 -4.50 8.54 -16.42
N ALA A 26 -5.07 8.37 -17.61
CA ALA A 26 -6.46 7.99 -17.80
C ALA A 26 -6.57 6.65 -18.57
N PRO A 27 -7.42 5.70 -18.12
CA PRO A 27 -8.22 5.76 -16.89
C PRO A 27 -7.36 5.68 -15.62
N ALA A 28 -7.94 6.07 -14.48
CA ALA A 28 -7.27 5.96 -13.19
C ALA A 28 -6.90 4.50 -12.90
N LEU A 29 -5.63 4.27 -12.52
CA LEU A 29 -5.13 2.93 -12.22
C LEU A 29 -5.30 2.62 -10.73
N THR A 30 -5.84 1.45 -10.43
CA THR A 30 -5.99 0.95 -9.06
C THR A 30 -5.15 -0.31 -8.85
N ARG A 31 -4.69 -0.54 -7.62
CA ARG A 31 -4.02 -1.78 -7.22
C ARG A 31 -4.54 -2.24 -5.86
N ARG A 32 -4.55 -3.54 -5.64
CA ARG A 32 -4.92 -4.15 -4.36
C ARG A 32 -3.68 -4.75 -3.71
N LEU A 33 -3.39 -4.34 -2.48
CA LEU A 33 -2.37 -4.96 -1.63
C LEU A 33 -3.05 -5.99 -0.73
N VAL A 34 -2.45 -7.17 -0.62
CA VAL A 34 -3.01 -8.29 0.14
C VAL A 34 -1.93 -8.84 1.06
N LEU A 35 -2.27 -9.08 2.32
CA LEU A 35 -1.44 -9.82 3.24
C LEU A 35 -1.77 -11.31 3.09
N CYS A 36 -0.77 -12.10 2.69
CA CYS A 36 -0.93 -13.53 2.41
C CYS A 36 -0.21 -14.36 3.47
N ALA A 37 -0.78 -15.52 3.79
CA ALA A 37 -0.15 -16.56 4.60
C ALA A 37 -0.11 -17.88 3.83
N SER A 38 0.74 -18.82 4.26
CA SER A 38 0.75 -20.16 3.69
C SER A 38 -0.59 -20.85 3.93
N LYS A 39 -1.15 -21.46 2.88
CA LYS A 39 -2.35 -22.30 2.99
C LYS A 39 -2.10 -23.59 3.77
N HIS A 40 -0.85 -24.05 3.81
CA HIS A 40 -0.49 -25.39 4.32
C HIS A 40 0.24 -25.35 5.66
N ILE A 41 0.86 -24.23 6.00
CA ILE A 41 1.63 -24.08 7.24
C ILE A 41 0.80 -23.23 8.19
N PRO A 42 0.41 -23.77 9.37
CA PRO A 42 -0.26 -22.98 10.38
C PRO A 42 0.56 -21.76 10.78
N LEU A 43 -0.11 -20.63 11.01
CA LEU A 43 0.56 -19.44 11.52
C LEU A 43 1.13 -19.72 12.91
N SER A 44 2.40 -19.38 13.10
CA SER A 44 2.98 -19.30 14.44
C SER A 44 2.38 -18.14 15.22
N ALA A 45 2.57 -18.13 16.53
CA ALA A 45 2.20 -16.99 17.37
C ALA A 45 2.88 -15.69 16.89
N ALA A 46 4.16 -15.78 16.50
CA ALA A 46 4.89 -14.63 15.96
C ALA A 46 4.29 -14.13 14.63
N ALA A 47 3.96 -15.02 13.71
CA ALA A 47 3.34 -14.63 12.44
C ALA A 47 1.95 -14.02 12.65
N THR A 48 1.18 -14.54 13.61
CA THR A 48 -0.13 -13.98 14.00
C THR A 48 0.01 -12.55 14.54
N ALA A 49 1.01 -12.29 15.40
CA ALA A 49 1.28 -10.95 15.91
C ALA A 49 1.67 -9.97 14.79
N VAL A 50 2.46 -10.42 13.81
CA VAL A 50 2.80 -9.61 12.62
C VAL A 50 1.54 -9.29 11.80
N VAL A 51 0.64 -10.26 11.59
CA VAL A 51 -0.62 -10.03 10.88
C VAL A 51 -1.44 -8.94 11.57
N GLN A 52 -1.63 -9.05 12.88
CA GLN A 52 -2.37 -8.07 13.67
C GLN A 52 -1.73 -6.67 13.60
N LEU A 53 -0.40 -6.59 13.72
CA LEU A 53 0.34 -5.34 13.61
C LEU A 53 0.16 -4.70 12.22
N VAL A 54 0.35 -5.49 11.16
CA VAL A 54 0.23 -5.00 9.77
C VAL A 54 -1.18 -4.53 9.48
N GLN A 55 -2.21 -5.25 9.94
CA GLN A 55 -3.61 -4.83 9.79
C GLN A 55 -3.87 -3.51 10.53
N GLY A 56 -3.49 -3.41 11.81
CA GLY A 56 -3.70 -2.20 12.61
C GLY A 56 -2.94 -0.98 12.08
N LEU A 57 -1.69 -1.18 11.63
CA LEU A 57 -0.88 -0.13 11.01
C LEU A 57 -1.50 0.33 9.69
N THR A 58 -1.89 -0.61 8.83
CA THR A 58 -2.50 -0.28 7.52
C THR A 58 -3.81 0.47 7.70
N GLN A 59 -4.65 0.02 8.64
CA GLN A 59 -5.86 0.72 9.04
C GLN A 59 -5.56 2.18 9.42
N THR A 60 -4.61 2.37 10.33
CA THR A 60 -4.23 3.70 10.84
C THR A 60 -3.68 4.60 9.73
N LEU A 61 -2.81 4.07 8.86
CA LEU A 61 -2.19 4.84 7.78
C LEU A 61 -3.21 5.26 6.71
N CYS A 62 -4.18 4.39 6.41
CA CYS A 62 -5.26 4.72 5.48
C CYS A 62 -6.25 5.73 6.07
N THR A 63 -6.67 5.56 7.33
CA THR A 63 -7.67 6.47 7.95
C THR A 63 -7.10 7.84 8.30
N SER A 64 -5.82 7.93 8.65
CA SER A 64 -5.13 9.20 8.89
C SER A 64 -4.72 9.94 7.61
N GLY A 65 -4.75 9.28 6.46
CA GLY A 65 -4.24 9.81 5.20
C GLY A 65 -2.71 9.82 5.09
N ALA A 66 -1.99 9.27 6.08
CA ALA A 66 -0.53 9.15 6.04
C ALA A 66 -0.05 8.27 4.87
N TRP A 67 -0.86 7.30 4.44
CA TRP A 67 -0.64 6.58 3.18
C TRP A 67 -1.44 7.22 2.05
N GLN A 68 -0.84 8.21 1.40
CA GLN A 68 -1.47 8.94 0.30
C GLN A 68 -1.86 8.02 -0.86
N GLY A 69 -3.11 8.15 -1.32
CA GLY A 69 -3.67 7.35 -2.41
C GLY A 69 -4.00 5.90 -2.05
N ALA A 70 -3.87 5.51 -0.78
CA ALA A 70 -4.39 4.24 -0.28
C ALA A 70 -5.79 4.41 0.29
N ALA A 71 -6.61 3.38 0.10
CA ALA A 71 -7.91 3.25 0.73
C ALA A 71 -8.03 1.84 1.30
N LEU A 72 -8.71 1.73 2.43
CA LEU A 72 -9.10 0.42 2.95
C LEU A 72 -10.14 -0.19 2.04
N ILE A 73 -9.96 -1.47 1.76
CA ILE A 73 -10.90 -2.27 1.00
C ILE A 73 -11.61 -3.17 2.02
N PRO A 74 -12.95 -3.29 1.96
CA PRO A 74 -13.65 -4.28 2.78
C PRO A 74 -13.02 -5.66 2.57
N GLY A 75 -12.74 -6.38 3.67
CA GLY A 75 -12.37 -7.79 3.57
C GLY A 75 -13.56 -8.57 2.98
N GLU A 76 -13.29 -9.48 2.05
CA GLU A 76 -14.30 -10.48 1.68
C GLU A 76 -14.56 -11.36 2.91
N ALA A 77 -15.83 -11.46 3.31
CA ALA A 77 -16.29 -12.24 4.46
C ALA A 77 -16.16 -13.76 4.21
#